data_AF-A0A7H4P3E3-F1
#
_entry.id   AF-A0A7H4P3E3-F1
#
_cell.length_a   1.000
_cell.length_b   1.000
_cell.length_c   1.000
_cell.angle_alpha   90.00
_cell.angle_beta   90.00
_cell.angle_gamma   90.00
#
_symmetry.space_group_name_H-M   'P 1'
#
loop_
_entity.id
_entity.type
_entity.pdbx_description
1 polymer ?
#
loop_
_entity_poly.entity_id
_entity_poly.type
_entity_poly.pdbx_seq_one_letter_code
_entity_poly.pdbx_strand_id
1 'polypeptide(L)'
;MNIGELLELATNGYLRATVHRVVSPPADQQRLSIAFFLGAQLDAVVPVYTLPDELAREALGPDSDPQNPLLREVGWNYLKGRLRSHPDVAERYYQDVFRERAEQLIV
;
A
#
# COMPACT_ATOMS: atom_id res chain seq x y z
N MET A 1 -5.69 6.28 -13.18
CA MET A 1 -4.99 5.02 -12.86
C MET A 1 -4.25 5.24 -11.56
N ASN A 2 -4.23 4.24 -10.67
CA ASN A 2 -3.51 4.31 -9.39
C ASN A 2 -2.40 3.26 -9.38
N ILE A 3 -1.28 3.59 -8.76
CA ILE A 3 -0.14 2.69 -8.55
C ILE A 3 -0.07 2.36 -7.05
N GLY A 4 0.16 1.09 -6.72
CA GLY A 4 0.27 0.62 -5.34
C GLY A 4 1.70 0.64 -4.80
N GLU A 5 1.81 0.65 -3.47
CA GLU A 5 3.07 0.65 -2.71
C GLU A 5 4.05 -0.46 -3.11
N LEU A 6 3.55 -1.63 -3.49
CA LEU A 6 4.38 -2.76 -3.89
C LEU A 6 5.16 -2.48 -5.18
N LEU A 7 4.58 -1.73 -6.12
CA LEU A 7 5.28 -1.38 -7.36
C LEU A 7 6.28 -0.25 -7.14
N GLU A 8 6.00 0.65 -6.19
CA GLU A 8 6.97 1.64 -5.72
C GLU A 8 8.19 0.97 -5.09
N LEU A 9 7.98 -0.01 -4.20
CA LEU A 9 9.07 -0.83 -3.66
C LEU A 9 9.85 -1.54 -4.76
N ALA A 10 9.14 -2.18 -5.70
CA ALA A 10 9.77 -2.96 -6.76
C ALA A 10 10.67 -2.12 -7.68
N THR A 11 10.36 -0.83 -7.82
CA THR A 11 11.09 0.10 -8.69
C THR A 11 12.01 1.05 -7.92
N ASN A 12 12.24 0.75 -6.63
CA ASN A 12 13.04 1.58 -5.74
C ASN A 12 12.62 3.06 -5.75
N GLY A 13 11.32 3.34 -5.84
CA GLY A 13 10.79 4.69 -5.84
C GLY A 13 10.79 5.42 -7.18
N TYR A 14 11.18 4.77 -8.28
CA TYR A 14 10.98 5.35 -9.62
C TYR A 14 9.48 5.56 -9.92
N LEU A 15 8.66 4.56 -9.64
CA LEU A 15 7.21 4.73 -9.59
C LEU A 15 6.78 5.09 -8.17
N ARG A 16 5.86 6.05 -8.03
CA ARG A 16 5.31 6.48 -6.75
C ARG A 16 3.90 5.96 -6.56
N ALA A 17 3.64 5.40 -5.38
CA ALA A 17 2.30 5.01 -5.00
C ALA A 17 1.41 6.24 -4.93
N THR A 18 0.22 6.12 -5.50
CA THR A 18 -0.72 7.23 -5.57
C THR A 18 -1.66 7.17 -4.38
N VAL A 19 -1.90 8.31 -3.72
CA VAL A 19 -2.93 8.41 -2.68
C VAL A 19 -4.30 8.22 -3.32
N HIS A 20 -5.00 7.16 -2.92
CA HIS A 20 -6.34 6.88 -3.42
C HIS A 20 -7.36 7.84 -2.82
N ARG A 21 -7.80 8.84 -3.60
CA ARG A 21 -8.84 9.80 -3.20
C ARG A 21 -10.01 9.76 -4.17
N VAL A 22 -11.22 9.65 -3.64
CA VAL A 22 -12.47 9.73 -4.41
C VAL A 22 -13.25 10.96 -3.96
N VAL A 23 -13.67 11.79 -4.92
CA VAL A 23 -14.55 12.94 -4.67
C VAL A 23 -15.98 12.51 -4.94
N SER A 24 -16.87 12.62 -3.94
CA SER A 24 -18.29 12.34 -4.13
C SER A 24 -18.90 13.31 -5.14
N PRO A 25 -19.78 12.84 -6.06
CA PRO A 25 -20.53 13.76 -6.90
C PRO A 25 -21.45 14.65 -6.04
N PRO A 26 -21.92 15.79 -6.57
CA PRO A 26 -23.00 16.55 -5.96
C PRO A 26 -24.22 15.67 -5.62
N ALA A 27 -24.99 16.04 -4.59
CA ALA A 27 -26.06 15.18 -4.05
C ALA A 27 -27.18 14.84 -5.06
N ASP A 28 -27.34 15.65 -6.09
CA ASP A 28 -28.30 15.49 -7.19
C ASP A 28 -27.74 14.67 -8.38
N GLN A 29 -26.48 14.23 -8.29
CA GLN A 29 -25.81 13.50 -9.36
C GLN A 29 -25.35 12.13 -8.91
N GLN A 30 -25.47 11.16 -9.82
CA GLN A 30 -24.94 9.82 -9.63
C GLN A 30 -23.74 9.61 -10.55
N ARG A 31 -22.71 8.96 -10.02
CA ARG A 31 -21.56 8.51 -10.81
C ARG A 31 -21.41 7.01 -10.65
N LEU A 32 -21.54 6.28 -11.75
CA LEU A 32 -21.22 4.87 -11.81
C LEU A 32 -19.73 4.70 -12.13
N SER A 33 -19.04 3.86 -11.37
CA SER A 33 -17.66 3.50 -11.65
C SER A 33 -17.45 2.01 -11.48
N ILE A 34 -16.66 1.41 -12.37
CA ILE A 34 -16.19 0.04 -12.23
C ILE A 34 -14.78 0.10 -11.67
N ALA A 35 -14.61 -0.42 -10.46
CA ALA A 35 -13.30 -0.54 -9.85
C ALA A 35 -12.64 -1.86 -10.31
N PHE A 36 -11.41 -1.77 -10.77
CA PHE A 36 -10.59 -2.94 -11.11
C PHE A 36 -9.28 -2.86 -10.33
N PHE A 37 -8.88 -3.99 -9.75
CA PHE A 37 -7.65 -4.10 -8.98
C PHE A 37 -6.86 -5.29 -9.49
N LEU A 38 -5.59 -5.06 -9.78
CA LEU A 38 -4.61 -6.09 -10.04
C LEU A 38 -3.64 -6.13 -8.87
N GLY A 39 -3.46 -7.30 -8.28
CA GLY A 39 -2.57 -7.51 -7.14
C GLY A 39 -1.61 -8.67 -7.39
N ALA A 40 -0.47 -8.64 -6.70
CA ALA A 40 0.43 -9.79 -6.61
C ALA A 40 -0.18 -10.91 -5.75
N GLN A 41 0.35 -12.13 -5.88
CA GLN A 41 -0.03 -13.25 -5.01
C GLN A 41 0.34 -12.95 -3.56
N LEU A 42 -0.52 -13.35 -2.61
CA LEU A 42 -0.39 -12.95 -1.20
C LEU A 42 0.82 -13.57 -0.49
N ASP A 43 1.29 -14.73 -0.95
CA ASP A 43 2.46 -15.43 -0.45
C ASP A 43 3.78 -14.99 -1.14
N ALA A 44 3.70 -14.08 -2.10
CA ALA A 44 4.88 -13.58 -2.80
C ALA A 44 5.66 -12.57 -1.96
N VAL A 45 6.95 -12.48 -2.26
CA VAL A 45 7.84 -11.40 -1.83
C VAL A 45 8.24 -10.60 -3.05
N VAL A 46 8.00 -9.29 -3.01
CA VAL A 46 8.28 -8.41 -4.15
C VAL A 46 9.79 -8.18 -4.29
N PRO A 47 10.41 -8.46 -5.46
CA PRO A 47 11.81 -8.11 -5.73
C PRO A 47 11.96 -6.59 -5.93
N VAL A 48 13.14 -6.05 -5.60
CA VAL A 48 13.57 -4.75 -6.13
C VAL A 48 14.26 -5.02 -7.45
N TYR A 49 13.72 -4.47 -8.54
CA TYR A 49 14.25 -4.68 -9.88
C TYR A 49 15.43 -3.74 -10.16
N THR A 50 16.43 -4.27 -10.87
CA THR A 50 17.44 -3.43 -11.50
C THR A 50 16.80 -2.73 -12.70
N LEU A 51 16.66 -1.42 -12.60
CA LEU A 51 16.16 -0.60 -13.70
C LEU A 51 17.32 -0.20 -14.65
N PRO A 52 17.03 0.10 -15.93
CA PRO A 52 17.97 0.78 -16.81
C PRO A 52 18.51 2.08 -16.17
N ASP A 53 19.76 2.43 -16.47
CA ASP A 53 20.50 3.54 -15.83
C ASP A 53 19.77 4.89 -15.93
N GLU A 54 19.06 5.13 -17.02
CA GLU A 54 18.23 6.32 -17.19
C GLU A 54 17.09 6.40 -16.16
N LEU A 55 16.43 5.29 -15.85
CA LEU A 55 15.33 5.25 -14.89
C LEU A 55 15.83 5.15 -13.45
N ALA A 56 16.92 4.40 -13.24
CA ALA A 56 17.54 4.23 -11.93
C ALA A 56 17.99 5.57 -11.33
N ARG A 57 18.45 6.51 -12.16
CA ARG A 57 18.82 7.87 -11.74
C ARG A 57 17.63 8.70 -11.23
N GLU A 58 16.42 8.36 -11.63
CA GLU A 58 15.18 9.01 -11.18
C GLU A 58 14.56 8.32 -9.96
N ALA A 59 15.08 7.16 -9.55
CA ALA A 59 14.58 6.39 -8.42
C ALA A 59 15.05 7.01 -7.09
N LEU A 60 14.16 7.69 -6.38
CA LEU A 60 14.47 8.42 -5.13
C LEU A 60 14.35 7.55 -3.87
N GLY A 61 14.11 6.25 -4.02
CA GLY A 61 13.70 5.38 -2.93
C GLY A 61 12.20 5.49 -2.63
N PRO A 62 11.63 4.46 -1.99
CA PRO A 62 10.22 4.49 -1.58
C PRO A 62 9.96 5.61 -0.57
N ASP A 63 8.77 6.19 -0.61
CA ASP A 63 8.31 7.09 0.44
C ASP A 63 8.29 6.37 1.80
N SER A 64 9.01 6.93 2.76
CA SER A 64 9.13 6.35 4.10
C SER A 64 8.27 7.16 5.07
N ASP A 65 6.98 6.83 5.13
CA ASP A 65 6.11 7.21 6.24
C ASP A 65 6.37 6.25 7.41
N PRO A 66 6.88 6.73 8.57
CA PRO A 66 7.15 5.88 9.72
C PRO A 66 5.90 5.14 10.24
N GLN A 67 4.70 5.71 10.04
CA GLN A 67 3.44 5.09 10.44
C GLN A 67 2.90 4.13 9.36
N ASN A 68 3.59 4.02 8.23
CA ASN A 68 3.27 3.14 7.12
C ASN A 68 4.53 2.53 6.48
N PRO A 69 5.34 1.76 7.21
CA PRO A 69 6.51 1.14 6.62
C PRO A 69 6.08 0.16 5.53
N LEU A 70 6.71 0.28 4.36
CA LEU A 70 6.42 -0.59 3.23
C LEU A 70 7.08 -1.95 3.42
N LEU A 71 6.29 -3.02 3.31
CA LEU A 71 6.76 -4.40 3.46
C LEU A 71 6.85 -5.08 2.10
N ARG A 72 7.88 -5.91 1.89
CA ARG A 72 8.08 -6.63 0.61
C ARG A 72 7.22 -7.89 0.53
N GLU A 73 6.86 -8.46 1.66
CA GLU A 73 5.94 -9.58 1.79
C GLU A 73 4.51 -9.09 1.49
N VAL A 74 3.95 -9.55 0.37
CA VAL A 74 2.70 -9.01 -0.18
C VAL A 74 1.54 -9.15 0.80
N GLY A 75 1.34 -10.34 1.36
CA GLY A 75 0.24 -10.62 2.28
C GLY A 75 0.32 -9.76 3.54
N TRP A 76 1.53 -9.57 4.08
CA TRP A 76 1.74 -8.72 5.25
C TRP A 76 1.52 -7.24 4.93
N ASN A 77 2.02 -6.74 3.79
CA ASN A 77 1.77 -5.35 3.38
C ASN A 77 0.26 -5.10 3.19
N TYR A 78 -0.45 -6.07 2.62
CA TYR A 78 -1.90 -6.01 2.43
C TYR A 78 -2.66 -6.02 3.77
N LEU A 79 -2.30 -6.93 4.68
CA LEU A 79 -2.91 -7.03 6.00
C LEU A 79 -2.68 -5.76 6.82
N LYS A 80 -1.44 -5.23 6.86
CA LYS A 80 -1.11 -3.92 7.47
C LYS A 80 -2.07 -2.83 6.98
N GLY A 81 -2.28 -2.73 5.67
CA GLY A 81 -3.21 -1.76 5.09
C GLY A 81 -4.67 -1.95 5.55
N ARG A 82 -5.13 -3.20 5.68
CA ARG A 82 -6.48 -3.52 6.19
C ARG A 82 -6.65 -3.18 7.66
N LEU A 83 -5.68 -3.55 8.49
CA LEU A 83 -5.68 -3.26 9.93
C LEU A 83 -5.72 -1.75 10.20
N ARG A 84 -4.98 -0.94 9.43
CA ARG A 84 -4.97 0.52 9.58
C ARG A 84 -6.25 1.20 9.06
N SER A 85 -6.85 0.68 7.98
CA SER A 85 -8.03 1.29 7.36
C SER A 85 -9.35 0.93 8.04
N HIS A 86 -9.41 -0.18 8.77
CA HIS A 86 -10.63 -0.70 9.42
C HIS A 86 -10.32 -1.12 10.86
N PRO A 87 -10.03 -0.14 11.76
CA PRO A 87 -9.60 -0.43 13.12
C PRO A 87 -10.65 -1.16 13.96
N ASP A 88 -11.94 -0.92 13.71
CA ASP A 88 -13.06 -1.61 14.36
C ASP A 88 -13.10 -3.11 14.00
N VAL A 89 -12.86 -3.44 12.74
CA VAL A 89 -12.75 -4.83 12.26
C VAL A 89 -11.50 -5.48 12.82
N ALA A 90 -10.38 -4.76 12.82
CA ALA A 90 -9.12 -5.23 13.40
C ALA A 90 -9.26 -5.54 14.89
N GLU A 91 -9.87 -4.64 15.66
CA GLU A 91 -10.13 -4.82 17.07
C GLU A 91 -11.14 -5.95 17.34
N ARG A 92 -12.02 -6.31 16.40
CA ARG A 92 -12.96 -7.42 16.66
C ARG A 92 -12.38 -8.79 16.34
N TYR A 93 -11.58 -8.90 15.27
CA TYR A 93 -11.22 -10.19 14.68
C TYR A 93 -9.72 -10.48 14.61
N TYR A 94 -8.87 -9.48 14.81
CA TYR A 94 -7.41 -9.57 14.69
C TYR A 94 -6.71 -8.90 15.89
N GLN A 95 -7.30 -8.98 17.08
CA GLN A 95 -6.82 -8.26 18.27
C GLN A 95 -5.36 -8.57 18.62
N ASP A 96 -4.99 -9.84 18.51
CA ASP A 96 -3.65 -10.36 18.71
C ASP A 96 -2.64 -9.69 17.75
N VAL A 97 -2.94 -9.73 16.45
CA VAL A 97 -2.08 -9.15 15.41
C VAL A 97 -2.07 -7.61 15.47
N PHE A 98 -3.22 -6.99 15.76
CA PHE A 98 -3.40 -5.54 15.80
C PHE A 98 -2.60 -4.91 16.95
N ARG A 99 -2.60 -5.54 18.15
CA ARG A 99 -1.85 -5.06 19.31
C ARG A 99 -0.35 -5.26 19.15
N GLU A 100 0.08 -6.44 18.70
CA GLU A 100 1.51 -6.74 18.50
C GLU A 100 2.17 -5.78 17.49
N ARG A 101 1.45 -5.38 16.43
CA ARG A 101 1.98 -4.48 15.39
C ARG A 101 1.83 -2.99 15.69
N ALA A 102 0.82 -2.56 16.43
CA ALA A 102 0.77 -1.19 16.94
C ALA A 102 2.01 -0.88 17.80
N GLU A 103 2.49 -1.87 18.55
CA GLU A 103 3.70 -1.75 19.37
C GLU A 103 4.99 -1.79 18.55
N GLN A 104 5.08 -2.64 17.51
CA GLN A 104 6.26 -2.71 16.63
C GLN A 104 6.42 -1.53 15.65
N LEU A 105 5.36 -0.74 15.43
CA LEU A 105 5.38 0.46 14.57
C LEU A 105 5.70 1.76 15.33
N ILE A 106 5.82 1.70 16.66
CA ILE A 106 6.07 2.85 17.54
C ILE A 106 7.52 2.87 18.09
N VAL A 107 8.34 1.85 17.80
CA VAL A 107 9.75 1.77 18.21
C VAL A 107 10.69 2.00 17.04
#